data_AF-A0A7S6WPD6-F1
#
_entry.id   AF-A0A7S6WPD6-F1
#
_cell.length_a   1.000
_cell.length_b   1.000
_cell.length_c   1.000
_cell.angle_alpha   90.00
_cell.angle_beta   90.00
_cell.angle_gamma   90.00
#
_symmetry.space_group_name_H-M   'P 1'
#
loop_
_entity.id
_entity.type
_entity.pdbx_description
1 polymer ?
#
loop_
_entity_poly.entity_id
_entity_poly.type
_entity_poly.pdbx_seq_one_letter_code
_entity_poly.pdbx_strand_id
1 'polypeptide(L)'
;MYLQPFSWMILVFVGLFLLVLAYVLFSSISKKASGEKLKETGKRGDPGVCPVCGYILKKGEQVKSALYPGDDDRLCYIYGCPHCYPLCEAGLQRKCPVCNEKMGQEAHLIARYFERRNDKKRIHILGCANCRFKN
;
A
#
# COMPACT_ATOMS: atom_id res chain seq x y z
N MET A 1 38.47 -47.74 35.01
CA MET A 1 38.16 -46.42 35.61
C MET A 1 38.47 -45.30 34.62
N TYR A 2 37.86 -45.31 33.43
CA TYR A 2 38.16 -44.38 32.30
C TYR A 2 36.90 -43.94 31.52
N LEU A 3 35.71 -44.02 32.13
CA LEU A 3 34.45 -43.64 31.47
C LEU A 3 34.06 -42.15 31.65
N GLN A 4 34.81 -41.41 32.48
CA GLN A 4 34.53 -40.00 32.77
C GLN A 4 34.90 -39.01 31.63
N PRO A 5 36.03 -39.12 30.91
CA PRO A 5 36.40 -38.10 29.92
C PRO A 5 35.50 -38.15 28.66
N PHE A 6 35.09 -39.35 28.23
CA PHE A 6 34.19 -39.49 27.07
C PHE A 6 32.79 -38.95 27.34
N SER A 7 32.28 -39.14 28.56
CA SER A 7 30.96 -38.62 28.96
C SER A 7 30.89 -37.09 28.92
N TRP A 8 31.96 -36.41 29.38
CA TRP A 8 32.05 -34.96 29.30
C TRP A 8 32.22 -34.43 27.88
N MET A 9 32.97 -35.15 27.03
CA MET A 9 33.07 -34.79 25.62
C MET A 9 31.72 -34.86 24.94
N ILE A 10 30.94 -35.91 25.18
CA ILE A 10 29.59 -36.06 24.61
C ILE A 10 28.67 -34.92 25.08
N LEU A 11 28.68 -34.57 26.37
CA LEU A 11 27.84 -33.49 26.91
C LEU A 11 28.18 -32.11 26.31
N VAL A 12 29.47 -31.82 26.11
CA VAL A 12 29.91 -30.56 25.49
C VAL A 12 29.49 -30.50 24.02
N PHE A 13 29.65 -31.59 23.27
CA PHE A 13 29.22 -31.66 21.87
C PHE A 13 27.70 -31.54 21.71
N VAL A 14 26.92 -32.20 22.56
CA VAL A 14 25.45 -32.10 22.56
C VAL A 14 25.01 -30.68 22.92
N GLY A 15 25.63 -30.06 23.93
CA GLY A 15 25.37 -28.68 24.30
C GLY A 15 25.64 -27.70 23.17
N LEU A 16 26.80 -27.81 22.51
CA LEU A 16 27.17 -26.97 21.37
C LEU A 16 26.19 -27.16 20.20
N PHE A 17 25.80 -28.40 19.92
CA PHE A 17 24.87 -28.74 18.85
C PHE A 17 23.48 -28.14 19.10
N LEU A 18 22.95 -28.24 20.32
CA LEU A 18 21.69 -27.63 20.71
C LEU A 18 21.74 -26.09 20.63
N LEU A 19 22.87 -25.48 20.98
CA LEU A 19 23.09 -24.03 20.87
C LEU A 19 23.07 -23.57 19.41
N VAL A 20 23.75 -24.31 18.52
CA VAL A 20 23.75 -24.04 17.08
C VAL A 20 22.35 -24.23 16.48
N LEU A 21 21.64 -25.29 16.84
CA LEU A 21 20.25 -25.52 16.40
C LEU A 21 19.33 -24.38 16.84
N ALA A 22 19.40 -23.98 18.12
CA ALA A 22 18.63 -22.87 18.64
C ALA A 22 18.95 -21.56 17.90
N TYR A 23 20.23 -21.28 17.64
CA TYR A 23 20.67 -20.09 16.91
C TYR A 23 20.16 -20.07 15.46
N VAL A 24 20.23 -21.21 14.75
CA VAL A 24 19.73 -21.32 13.36
C VAL A 24 18.22 -21.13 13.32
N LEU A 25 17.48 -21.81 14.21
CA LEU A 25 16.02 -21.67 14.29
C LEU A 25 15.61 -20.23 14.62
N PHE A 26 16.26 -19.60 15.60
CA PHE A 26 15.98 -18.23 16.00
C PHE A 26 16.32 -17.21 14.90
N SER A 27 17.46 -17.37 14.22
CA SER A 27 17.82 -16.48 13.10
C SER A 27 16.87 -16.64 11.91
N SER A 28 16.34 -17.84 11.68
CA SER A 28 15.37 -18.11 10.61
C SER A 28 13.99 -17.48 10.92
N ILE A 29 13.64 -17.38 12.20
CA ILE A 29 12.41 -16.74 12.67
C ILE A 29 12.50 -15.21 12.58
N SER A 30 13.66 -14.63 12.89
CA SER A 30 13.89 -13.18 12.83
C SER A 30 13.83 -12.66 11.39
N LYS A 31 14.29 -13.44 10.40
CA LYS A 31 14.20 -13.06 8.98
C LYS A 31 12.77 -13.03 8.42
N LYS A 32 11.77 -13.57 9.13
CA LYS A 32 10.36 -13.55 8.69
C LYS A 32 9.56 -12.32 9.15
N ALA A 33 10.12 -11.43 9.97
CA ALA A 33 9.40 -10.27 10.51
C ALA A 33 9.50 -8.98 9.67
N SER A 34 10.39 -8.91 8.66
CA SER A 34 10.62 -7.70 7.87
C SER A 34 10.35 -7.94 6.38
N GLY A 35 9.13 -8.39 6.08
CA GLY A 35 8.67 -8.58 4.72
C GLY A 35 7.16 -8.40 4.66
N GLU A 36 6.64 -7.29 5.21
CA GLU A 36 5.31 -6.83 4.83
C GLU A 36 5.36 -6.68 3.31
N LYS A 37 4.74 -7.64 2.59
CA LYS A 37 4.79 -7.69 1.13
C LYS A 37 4.30 -6.33 0.63
N LEU A 38 5.22 -5.53 0.07
CA LEU A 38 4.89 -4.29 -0.60
C LEU A 38 3.86 -4.68 -1.67
N LYS A 39 2.59 -4.37 -1.42
CA LYS A 39 1.52 -4.64 -2.38
C LYS A 39 1.92 -4.00 -3.70
N GLU A 40 1.76 -4.70 -4.82
CA GLU A 40 2.17 -4.20 -6.13
C GLU A 40 1.49 -2.85 -6.40
N THR A 41 2.24 -1.77 -6.25
CA THR A 41 1.78 -0.41 -6.55
C THR A 41 2.14 -0.10 -7.99
N GLY A 42 1.13 0.17 -8.82
CA GLY A 42 1.30 0.62 -10.19
C GLY A 42 1.64 2.11 -10.28
N LYS A 43 1.86 2.61 -11.50
CA LYS A 43 2.01 4.06 -11.72
C LYS A 43 0.65 4.74 -11.52
N ARG A 44 0.65 5.83 -10.75
CA ARG A 44 -0.58 6.60 -10.49
C ARG A 44 -1.05 7.27 -11.76
N GLY A 45 -2.31 7.05 -12.12
CA GLY A 45 -2.91 7.59 -13.35
C GLY A 45 -3.10 6.56 -14.46
N ASP A 46 -2.51 5.37 -14.34
CA ASP A 46 -2.78 4.28 -15.27
C ASP A 46 -4.21 3.74 -15.09
N PRO A 47 -4.86 3.28 -16.18
CA PRO A 47 -6.18 2.68 -16.10
C PRO A 47 -6.16 1.46 -15.17
N GLY A 48 -7.09 1.42 -14.23
CA GLY A 48 -7.16 0.35 -13.22
C GLY A 48 -6.23 0.54 -12.03
N VAL A 49 -5.57 1.69 -11.86
CA VAL A 49 -4.77 2.01 -10.67
C VAL A 49 -5.45 3.11 -9.85
N CYS A 50 -5.48 2.95 -8.53
CA CYS A 50 -6.01 3.98 -7.64
C CYS A 50 -5.10 5.22 -7.68
N PRO A 51 -5.63 6.42 -7.99
CA PRO A 51 -4.82 7.64 -8.11
C PRO A 51 -4.30 8.14 -6.74
N VAL A 52 -4.88 7.69 -5.63
CA VAL A 52 -4.55 8.13 -4.27
C VAL A 52 -3.41 7.30 -3.66
N CYS A 53 -3.54 5.97 -3.70
CA CYS A 53 -2.60 5.07 -3.04
C CYS A 53 -1.69 4.32 -4.03
N GLY A 54 -2.01 4.31 -5.33
CA GLY A 54 -1.27 3.57 -6.35
C GLY A 54 -1.56 2.06 -6.39
N TYR A 55 -2.53 1.58 -5.61
CA TYR A 55 -2.91 0.17 -5.63
C TYR A 55 -3.58 -0.21 -6.96
N ILE A 56 -3.17 -1.35 -7.53
CA ILE A 56 -3.74 -1.89 -8.76
C ILE A 56 -5.08 -2.56 -8.42
N LEU A 57 -6.18 -2.00 -8.94
CA LEU A 57 -7.54 -2.49 -8.70
C LEU A 57 -7.79 -3.78 -9.48
N LYS A 58 -8.39 -4.77 -8.82
CA LYS A 58 -8.84 -6.00 -9.48
C LYS A 58 -10.17 -5.78 -10.19
N LYS A 59 -10.53 -6.69 -11.11
CA LYS A 59 -11.84 -6.68 -11.79
C LYS A 59 -12.97 -6.67 -10.74
N GLY A 60 -13.81 -5.63 -10.78
CA GLY A 60 -14.94 -5.44 -9.85
C GLY A 60 -14.65 -4.48 -8.69
N GLU A 61 -13.39 -4.14 -8.42
CA GLU A 61 -13.04 -3.10 -7.45
C GLU A 61 -13.18 -1.73 -8.10
N GLN A 62 -13.86 -0.81 -7.43
CA GLN A 62 -14.08 0.55 -7.92
C GLN A 62 -13.59 1.58 -6.90
N VAL A 63 -13.22 2.74 -7.43
CA VAL A 63 -12.83 3.89 -6.63
C VAL A 63 -14.08 4.60 -6.14
N LYS A 64 -14.15 4.90 -4.84
CA LYS A 64 -15.21 5.70 -4.28
C LYS A 64 -15.04 7.16 -4.70
N SER A 65 -15.98 7.66 -5.48
CA SER A 65 -16.03 9.04 -5.95
C SER A 65 -17.43 9.64 -5.82
N ALA A 66 -17.50 10.93 -5.54
CA ALA A 66 -18.73 11.72 -5.55
C ALA A 66 -18.71 12.64 -6.78
N LEU A 67 -19.66 12.43 -7.69
CA LEU A 67 -19.86 13.26 -8.87
C LEU A 67 -20.97 14.27 -8.59
N TYR A 68 -20.69 15.55 -8.78
CA TYR A 68 -21.68 16.60 -8.61
C TYR A 68 -22.41 16.85 -9.95
N PRO A 69 -23.74 17.10 -9.92
CA PRO A 69 -24.49 17.43 -11.12
C PRO A 69 -24.04 18.77 -11.69
N GLY A 70 -24.06 18.89 -13.02
CA GLY A 70 -23.65 20.07 -13.79
C GLY A 70 -23.70 19.79 -15.29
N ASP A 71 -23.37 20.80 -16.10
CA ASP A 71 -23.28 20.70 -17.56
C ASP A 71 -22.09 19.81 -18.00
N ASP A 72 -21.63 19.90 -19.26
CA ASP A 72 -20.58 19.06 -19.85
C ASP A 72 -19.26 18.96 -19.02
N ASP A 73 -19.01 19.91 -18.11
CA ASP A 73 -17.91 19.92 -17.14
C ASP A 73 -18.43 19.79 -15.71
N ARG A 74 -18.32 18.58 -15.14
CA ARG A 74 -18.79 18.27 -13.79
C ARG A 74 -17.65 18.17 -12.79
N LEU A 75 -17.89 18.63 -11.57
CA LEU A 75 -16.95 18.46 -10.48
C LEU A 75 -17.04 17.03 -9.93
N CYS A 76 -15.89 16.40 -9.69
CA CYS A 76 -15.80 15.05 -9.15
C CYS A 76 -14.80 15.03 -7.98
N TYR A 77 -15.23 14.51 -6.83
CA TYR A 77 -14.36 14.23 -5.69
C TYR A 77 -14.01 12.76 -5.64
N ILE A 78 -12.73 12.44 -5.55
CA ILE A 78 -12.22 11.06 -5.52
C ILE A 78 -11.63 10.81 -4.14
N TYR A 79 -12.22 9.89 -3.39
CA TYR A 79 -11.78 9.56 -2.03
C TYR A 79 -10.68 8.49 -2.04
N GLY A 80 -10.86 7.43 -2.84
CA GLY A 80 -9.90 6.33 -2.91
C GLY A 80 -10.53 4.98 -3.23
N CYS A 81 -9.71 3.94 -3.29
CA CYS A 81 -10.15 2.55 -3.44
C CYS A 81 -10.57 1.95 -2.08
N PRO A 82 -11.26 0.80 -2.06
CA PRO A 82 -11.63 0.09 -0.83
C PRO A 82 -10.44 -0.23 0.10
N HIS A 83 -9.22 -0.29 -0.42
CA HIS A 83 -8.01 -0.56 0.37
C HIS A 83 -7.39 0.67 1.04
N CYS A 84 -7.71 1.88 0.55
CA CYS A 84 -7.18 3.12 1.12
C CYS A 84 -8.24 4.00 1.79
N TYR A 85 -9.53 3.68 1.60
CA TYR A 85 -10.67 4.41 2.15
C TYR A 85 -11.79 3.42 2.51
N PRO A 86 -12.41 3.50 3.71
CA PRO A 86 -12.26 4.54 4.75
C PRO A 86 -11.01 4.39 5.63
N LEU A 87 -10.49 3.17 5.78
CA LEU A 87 -9.25 2.88 6.50
C LEU A 87 -8.18 2.48 5.48
N CYS A 88 -7.00 3.09 5.59
CA CYS A 88 -5.86 2.69 4.77
C CYS A 88 -5.21 1.45 5.38
N GLU A 89 -5.13 0.39 4.58
CA GLU A 89 -4.41 -0.81 4.96
C GLU A 89 -2.91 -0.54 5.16
N ALA A 90 -2.29 -1.35 6.02
CA ALA A 90 -0.85 -1.32 6.25
C ALA A 90 -0.08 -1.54 4.93
N GLY A 91 0.99 -0.78 4.76
CA GLY A 91 1.81 -0.79 3.54
C GLY A 91 1.35 0.14 2.41
N LEU A 92 0.14 0.72 2.47
CA LEU A 92 -0.31 1.73 1.50
C LEU A 92 -0.10 3.15 2.02
N GLN A 93 0.28 4.07 1.12
CA GLN A 93 0.40 5.49 1.43
C GLN A 93 -0.48 6.32 0.51
N ARG A 94 -1.39 7.09 1.09
CA ARG A 94 -2.19 8.09 0.38
C ARG A 94 -1.34 9.30 0.07
N LYS A 95 -1.12 9.59 -1.21
CA LYS A 95 -0.36 10.76 -1.67
C LYS A 95 -1.09 11.43 -2.83
N CYS A 96 -1.01 12.75 -2.89
CA CYS A 96 -1.54 13.48 -4.02
C CYS A 96 -0.69 13.19 -5.28
N PRO A 97 -1.27 12.86 -6.43
CA PRO A 97 -0.49 12.65 -7.66
C PRO A 97 0.11 13.95 -8.23
N VAL A 98 -0.37 15.12 -7.79
CA VAL A 98 0.08 16.43 -8.29
C VAL A 98 1.22 16.99 -7.43
N CYS A 99 0.98 17.17 -6.11
CA CYS A 99 2.00 17.72 -5.20
C CYS A 99 2.85 16.66 -4.49
N ASN A 100 2.56 15.37 -4.64
CA ASN A 100 3.21 14.26 -3.94
C ASN A 100 3.14 14.29 -2.40
N GLU A 101 2.39 15.22 -1.84
CA GLU A 101 2.21 15.36 -0.40
C GLU A 101 1.32 14.26 0.16
N LYS A 102 1.58 13.86 1.42
CA LYS A 102 0.78 12.85 2.11
C LYS A 102 -0.63 13.40 2.34
N MET A 103 -1.64 12.60 2.01
CA MET A 103 -3.03 12.97 2.21
C MET A 103 -3.60 12.28 3.45
N GLY A 104 -4.41 13.00 4.21
CA GLY A 104 -5.16 12.44 5.33
C GLY A 104 -6.21 11.41 4.88
N GLN A 105 -6.78 10.67 5.84
CA GLN A 105 -7.78 9.63 5.56
C GLN A 105 -9.09 10.19 4.98
N GLU A 106 -9.45 11.40 5.41
CA GLU A 106 -10.66 12.10 4.95
C GLU A 106 -10.40 13.02 3.76
N ALA A 107 -9.13 13.21 3.39
CA ALA A 107 -8.76 14.06 2.27
C ALA A 107 -9.15 13.42 0.93
N HIS A 108 -9.72 14.23 0.04
CA HIS A 108 -10.15 13.83 -1.29
C HIS A 108 -9.33 14.53 -2.37
N LEU A 109 -9.22 13.88 -3.52
CA LEU A 109 -8.76 14.52 -4.74
C LEU A 109 -9.92 15.21 -5.42
N ILE A 110 -9.61 16.32 -6.06
CA ILE A 110 -10.54 17.10 -6.84
C ILE A 110 -10.21 16.90 -8.31
N ALA A 111 -11.22 16.49 -9.07
CA ALA A 111 -11.13 16.21 -10.49
C ALA A 111 -12.31 16.86 -11.23
N ARG A 112 -12.11 17.08 -12.54
CA ARG A 112 -13.18 17.44 -13.47
C ARG A 112 -13.52 16.24 -14.33
N TYR A 113 -14.82 16.00 -14.47
CA TYR A 113 -15.40 14.94 -15.26
C TYR A 113 -16.00 15.56 -16.51
N PHE A 114 -15.46 15.20 -17.66
CA PHE A 114 -15.94 15.64 -18.96
C PHE A 114 -16.74 14.52 -19.61
N GLU A 115 -18.01 14.79 -19.86
CA GLU A 115 -18.89 13.92 -20.66
C GLU A 115 -19.21 14.64 -21.96
N ARG A 116 -18.51 14.28 -23.03
CA ARG A 116 -18.84 14.80 -24.36
C ARG A 116 -19.94 13.93 -24.97
N ARG A 117 -20.82 14.52 -25.78
CA ARG A 117 -21.91 13.86 -26.54
C ARG A 117 -21.49 12.65 -27.41
N ASN A 118 -20.19 12.37 -27.51
CA ASN A 118 -19.59 11.33 -28.34
C ASN A 118 -19.04 10.16 -27.48
N ASP A 119 -19.68 9.89 -26.33
CA ASP A 119 -19.43 8.82 -25.34
C ASP A 119 -18.04 8.72 -24.70
N LYS A 120 -17.10 9.60 -25.07
CA LYS A 120 -15.75 9.62 -24.48
C LYS A 120 -15.76 10.34 -23.13
N LYS A 121 -15.97 9.55 -22.08
CA LYS A 121 -15.84 9.95 -20.67
C LYS A 121 -14.36 10.16 -20.33
N ARG A 122 -14.00 11.35 -19.85
CA ARG A 122 -12.63 11.66 -19.41
C ARG A 122 -12.65 12.30 -18.03
N ILE A 123 -11.74 11.87 -17.18
CA ILE A 123 -11.50 12.48 -15.87
C ILE A 123 -10.14 13.15 -15.90
N HIS A 124 -10.10 14.41 -15.48
CA HIS A 124 -8.86 15.15 -15.29
C HIS A 124 -8.69 15.50 -13.82
N ILE A 125 -7.63 14.96 -13.20
CA ILE A 125 -7.33 15.19 -11.78
C ILE A 125 -6.62 16.54 -11.66
N LEU A 126 -7.23 17.48 -10.94
CA LEU A 126 -6.66 18.82 -10.72
C LEU A 126 -5.67 18.83 -9.55
N GLY A 127 -5.94 18.05 -8.50
CA GLY A 127 -5.09 18.01 -7.30
C GLY A 127 -5.85 17.67 -6.02
N CYS A 128 -5.18 17.77 -4.87
CA CYS A 128 -5.82 17.70 -3.55
C CYS A 128 -6.31 19.08 -3.10
N ALA A 129 -7.03 19.13 -1.97
CA ALA A 129 -7.48 20.38 -1.35
C ALA A 129 -6.32 21.35 -1.08
N ASN A 130 -5.13 20.85 -0.70
CA ASN A 130 -4.00 21.72 -0.40
C ASN A 130 -3.40 22.35 -1.67
N CYS A 131 -3.12 21.56 -2.71
CA CYS A 131 -2.41 22.08 -3.87
C CYS A 131 -3.32 22.88 -4.82
N ARG A 132 -4.62 22.61 -4.84
CA ARG A 132 -5.55 23.33 -5.72
C ARG A 132 -5.73 24.80 -5.33
N PHE A 133 -5.76 25.10 -4.04
CA PHE A 133 -6.06 26.44 -3.52
C PHE A 133 -4.83 27.23 -3.10
N LYS A 134 -3.64 26.62 -3.14
CA LYS A 134 -2.36 27.26 -2.78
C LYS A 134 -1.67 27.92 -3.98
N ASN A 135 -2.42 28.18 -5.05
CA ASN A 135 -1.92 28.71 -6.31
C ASN A 135 -2.14 30.22 -6.42
#